data_AF-A0A945C554-F1
#
_entry.id   AF-A0A945C554-F1
#
_cell.length_a   1.000
_cell.length_b   1.000
_cell.length_c   1.000
_cell.angle_alpha   90.00
_cell.angle_beta   90.00
_cell.angle_gamma   90.00
#
_symmetry.space_group_name_H-M   'P 1'
#
loop_
_entity.id
_entity.type
_entity.pdbx_description
1 polymer ?
#
loop_
_entity_poly.entity_id
_entity_poly.type
_entity_poly.pdbx_seq_one_letter_code
_entity_poly.pdbx_strand_id
1 'polypeptide(L)'
;MSEEKKTTTKTDKKTVEIKPGMTVKVHEKIREKNSKGEEKERIQIFEGMVLAHKHNKEAGATITVRKVSGGIGVEKIFPLNSPIITKIEPLKQAEVRRAKLGYLRTSKKRLRETKLS
;
A
#
# COMPACT_ATOMS: atom_id res chain seq x y z
N MET A 1 15.76 -27.90 -22.23
CA MET A 1 16.33 -26.86 -21.36
C MET A 1 15.57 -25.58 -21.63
N SER A 2 14.64 -25.27 -20.74
CA SER A 2 13.52 -24.38 -20.96
C SER A 2 13.93 -22.97 -20.56
N GLU A 3 14.04 -22.06 -21.52
CA GLU A 3 14.23 -20.64 -21.24
C GLU A 3 12.94 -20.04 -20.71
N GLU A 4 12.98 -19.60 -19.46
CA GLU A 4 11.85 -19.03 -18.74
C GLU A 4 11.58 -17.59 -19.24
N LYS A 5 10.40 -17.42 -19.84
CA LYS A 5 9.94 -16.19 -20.49
C LYS A 5 9.73 -15.09 -19.43
N LYS A 6 10.67 -14.14 -19.38
CA LYS A 6 10.60 -12.90 -18.58
C LYS A 6 9.43 -12.02 -19.05
N THR A 7 8.27 -12.13 -18.41
CA THR A 7 7.11 -11.25 -18.66
C THR A 7 7.33 -9.90 -17.98
N THR A 8 8.00 -9.00 -18.71
CA THR A 8 8.08 -7.59 -18.35
C THR A 8 6.86 -6.88 -18.91
N THR A 9 5.76 -6.84 -18.17
CA THR A 9 4.59 -6.05 -18.58
C THR A 9 4.84 -4.58 -18.28
N LYS A 10 5.45 -3.88 -19.25
CA LYS A 10 5.40 -2.42 -19.35
C LYS A 10 3.93 -2.03 -19.59
N THR A 11 3.38 -1.17 -18.75
CA THR A 11 2.10 -0.51 -19.01
C THR A 11 2.25 0.94 -18.62
N ASP A 12 1.99 1.82 -19.58
CA ASP A 12 1.90 3.28 -19.46
C ASP A 12 0.80 3.71 -18.47
N LYS A 13 1.00 3.39 -17.20
CA LYS A 13 0.28 4.02 -16.10
C LYS A 13 1.11 5.23 -15.72
N LYS A 14 0.48 6.40 -15.70
CA LYS A 14 0.95 7.57 -14.97
C LYS A 14 1.28 7.11 -13.55
N THR A 15 2.55 6.79 -13.28
CA THR A 15 2.98 6.21 -12.00
C THR A 15 2.91 7.32 -10.98
N VAL A 16 1.78 7.41 -10.29
CA VAL A 16 1.61 8.34 -9.19
C VAL A 16 2.59 7.90 -8.10
N GLU A 17 3.60 8.72 -7.87
CA GLU A 17 4.57 8.51 -6.79
C GLU A 17 3.84 8.57 -5.46
N ILE A 18 3.91 7.48 -4.70
CA ILE A 18 3.28 7.39 -3.38
C ILE A 18 4.08 8.24 -2.40
N LYS A 19 3.38 9.08 -1.62
CA LYS A 19 3.99 10.01 -0.66
C LYS A 19 3.32 9.88 0.71
N PRO A 20 4.04 10.21 1.80
CA PRO A 20 3.43 10.34 3.12
C PRO A 20 2.23 11.30 3.10
N GLY A 21 1.19 10.96 3.85
CA GLY A 21 -0.06 11.72 3.89
C GLY A 21 -1.07 11.32 2.82
N MET A 22 -0.69 10.50 1.84
CA MET A 22 -1.65 9.92 0.90
C MET A 22 -2.53 8.88 1.59
N THR A 23 -3.82 8.87 1.27
CA THR A 23 -4.70 7.73 1.53
C THR A 23 -4.71 6.84 0.30
N VAL A 24 -4.40 5.57 0.50
CA VAL A 24 -4.24 4.58 -0.57
C VAL A 24 -5.06 3.32 -0.26
N LYS A 25 -5.53 2.66 -1.32
CA LYS A 25 -5.98 1.26 -1.28
C LYS A 25 -4.85 0.37 -1.79
N VAL A 26 -4.37 -0.54 -0.95
CA VAL A 26 -3.42 -1.57 -1.33
C VAL A 26 -4.19 -2.86 -1.59
N HIS A 27 -4.07 -3.41 -2.80
CA HIS A 27 -4.67 -4.68 -3.19
C HIS A 27 -3.63 -5.79 -2.99
N GLU A 28 -3.84 -6.61 -1.96
CA GLU A 28 -2.96 -7.72 -1.56
C GLU A 28 -3.59 -9.05 -1.98
N LYS A 29 -2.84 -9.86 -2.72
CA LYS A 29 -3.24 -11.20 -3.12
C LYS A 29 -2.97 -12.17 -1.99
N ILE A 30 -4.01 -12.74 -1.40
CA ILE A 30 -3.89 -13.73 -0.32
C ILE A 30 -4.20 -15.11 -0.89
N ARG A 31 -3.29 -16.06 -0.65
CA ARG A 31 -3.50 -17.49 -0.91
C ARG A 31 -3.89 -18.16 0.39
N GLU A 32 -5.04 -18.82 0.41
CA GLU A 32 -5.52 -19.55 1.59
C GLU A 32 -5.77 -21.01 1.21
N LYS A 33 -5.32 -21.92 2.06
CA LYS A 33 -5.64 -23.35 1.95
C LYS A 33 -6.93 -23.61 2.72
N ASN A 34 -7.95 -24.12 2.06
CA ASN A 34 -9.20 -24.47 2.75
C ASN A 34 -9.05 -25.78 3.55
N SER A 35 -10.03 -26.10 4.40
CA SER A 35 -10.03 -27.33 5.22
C SER A 35 -9.97 -28.63 4.41
N LYS A 36 -10.24 -28.58 3.10
CA LYS A 36 -10.14 -29.71 2.16
C LYS A 36 -8.80 -29.78 1.42
N GLY A 37 -7.90 -28.84 1.71
CA GLY A 37 -6.56 -28.79 1.14
C GLY A 37 -6.43 -28.09 -0.21
N GLU A 38 -7.49 -27.46 -0.72
CA GLU A 38 -7.50 -26.72 -1.98
C GLU A 38 -6.96 -25.30 -1.79
N GLU A 39 -6.16 -24.82 -2.74
CA GLU A 39 -5.66 -23.44 -2.76
C GLU A 39 -6.71 -22.49 -3.36
N LYS A 40 -7.09 -21.46 -2.59
CA LYS A 40 -7.93 -20.35 -3.07
C LYS A 40 -7.15 -19.04 -3.05
N GLU A 41 -7.29 -18.26 -4.11
CA GLU A 41 -6.72 -16.92 -4.20
C GLU A 41 -7.82 -15.88 -4.03
N ARG A 42 -7.59 -14.86 -3.19
CA ARG A 42 -8.47 -13.69 -3.05
C ARG A 42 -7.68 -12.40 -3.02
N ILE A 43 -8.30 -11.31 -3.43
CA ILE A 43 -7.72 -9.96 -3.30
C ILE A 43 -8.29 -9.32 -2.05
N GLN A 44 -7.44 -9.06 -1.07
CA GLN A 44 -7.76 -8.30 0.12
C GLN A 44 -7.37 -6.83 -0.10
N ILE A 45 -8.29 -5.92 0.22
CA ILE A 45 -8.04 -4.50 0.14
C ILE A 45 -7.69 -3.96 1.52
N PHE A 46 -6.59 -3.23 1.62
CA PHE A 46 -6.21 -2.45 2.79
C PHE A 46 -6.20 -0.96 2.45
N GLU A 47 -7.23 -0.25 2.91
CA GLU A 47 -7.33 1.20 2.76
C GLU A 47 -6.80 1.91 4.00
N GLY A 48 -5.89 2.86 3.81
CA GLY A 48 -5.36 3.67 4.90
C GLY A 48 -4.38 4.76 4.46
N MET A 49 -3.88 5.53 5.42
CA MET A 49 -2.94 6.62 5.18
C MET A 49 -1.49 6.12 5.22
N VAL A 50 -0.69 6.55 4.25
CA VAL A 50 0.76 6.32 4.21
C VAL A 50 1.41 7.20 5.27
N LEU A 51 1.97 6.57 6.31
CA LEU A 51 2.74 7.26 7.35
C LEU A 51 4.19 7.52 6.95
N ALA A 52 4.76 6.62 6.16
CA ALA A 52 6.17 6.66 5.78
C ALA A 52 6.37 5.93 4.46
N HIS A 53 7.31 6.42 3.68
CA HIS A 53 7.85 5.76 2.49
C HIS A 53 9.36 5.66 2.67
N LYS A 54 9.90 4.45 2.63
CA LYS A 54 11.33 4.18 2.76
C LYS A 54 11.90 3.70 1.43
N HIS A 55 13.16 4.04 1.19
CA HIS A 55 13.94 3.61 0.01
C HIS A 55 13.33 4.02 -1.35
N ASN A 56 12.36 4.94 -1.37
CA ASN A 56 11.79 5.58 -2.57
C ASN A 56 11.57 4.63 -3.76
N LYS A 57 12.51 4.62 -4.72
CA LYS A 57 12.46 3.86 -5.98
C LYS A 57 13.38 2.62 -5.99
N GLU A 58 14.07 2.33 -4.90
CA GLU A 58 14.95 1.17 -4.77
C GLU A 58 14.14 -0.14 -4.72
N ALA A 59 14.82 -1.27 -4.95
CA ALA A 59 14.19 -2.59 -4.90
C ALA A 59 13.54 -2.89 -3.54
N GLY A 60 14.15 -2.41 -2.44
CA GLY A 60 13.66 -2.53 -1.06
C GLY A 60 12.63 -1.48 -0.64
N ALA A 61 12.05 -0.73 -1.58
CA ALA A 61 11.08 0.31 -1.27
C ALA A 61 9.86 -0.23 -0.53
N THR A 62 9.52 0.40 0.60
CA THR A 62 8.39 0.03 1.45
C THR A 62 7.56 1.24 1.83
N ILE A 63 6.26 1.04 1.96
CA ILE A 63 5.35 2.04 2.54
C ILE A 63 4.72 1.49 3.81
N THR A 64 4.55 2.34 4.82
CA THR A 64 3.80 2.00 6.03
C THR A 64 2.43 2.62 5.94
N VAL A 65 1.38 1.80 5.88
CA VAL A 65 -0.01 2.26 5.76
C VAL A 65 -0.74 2.01 7.07
N ARG A 66 -1.42 3.04 7.59
CA ARG A 66 -2.19 3.01 8.84
C ARG A 66 -3.67 3.21 8.56
N LYS A 67 -4.51 2.40 9.21
CA LYS A 67 -5.95 2.63 9.31
C LYS A 67 -6.42 2.46 10.75
N VAL A 68 -7.57 3.02 11.08
CA VAL A 68 -8.27 2.70 12.34
C VAL A 68 -9.42 1.78 11.98
N SER A 69 -9.47 0.60 12.61
CA SER A 69 -10.49 -0.41 12.39
C SER A 69 -11.06 -0.83 13.74
N GLY A 70 -12.36 -0.64 13.96
CA GLY A 70 -13.00 -0.97 15.24
C GLY A 70 -12.37 -0.24 16.44
N GLY A 71 -11.92 1.01 16.26
CA GLY A 71 -11.25 1.79 17.30
C GLY A 71 -9.76 1.45 17.51
N ILE A 72 -9.25 0.39 16.88
CA ILE A 72 -7.85 -0.04 17.00
C ILE A 72 -7.05 0.45 15.79
N GLY A 73 -5.90 1.09 16.04
CA GLY A 73 -4.98 1.50 14.98
C GLY A 73 -4.19 0.31 14.44
N VAL A 74 -4.43 -0.05 13.19
CA VAL A 74 -3.74 -1.15 12.48
C VAL A 74 -2.75 -0.55 11.49
N GLU A 75 -1.52 -1.06 11.50
CA GLU A 75 -0.48 -0.68 10.56
C GLU A 75 0.05 -1.89 9.82
N LYS A 76 0.23 -1.73 8.52
CA LYS A 76 0.89 -2.72 7.67
C LYS A 76 2.04 -2.07 6.91
N ILE A 77 3.13 -2.79 6.78
CA ILE A 77 4.28 -2.39 5.95
C ILE A 77 4.19 -3.18 4.65
N PHE A 78 4.16 -2.48 3.52
CA PHE A 78 4.00 -3.05 2.20
C PHE A 78 5.26 -2.81 1.37
N PRO A 79 5.97 -3.87 0.93
CA PRO A 79 7.04 -3.77 -0.06
C PRO A 79 6.47 -3.47 -1.45
N LEU A 80 6.84 -2.34 -2.04
CA LEU A 80 6.25 -1.82 -3.28
C LEU A 80 6.48 -2.74 -4.50
N ASN A 81 7.57 -3.49 -4.50
CA ASN A 81 7.96 -4.38 -5.59
C ASN A 81 7.56 -5.85 -5.34
N SER A 82 6.71 -6.12 -4.36
CA SER A 82 6.29 -7.49 -4.06
C SER A 82 5.24 -8.00 -5.05
N PRO A 83 5.36 -9.26 -5.54
CA PRO A 83 4.38 -9.86 -6.45
C PRO A 83 3.01 -10.11 -5.79
N ILE A 84 2.95 -10.05 -4.47
CA ILE A 84 1.72 -10.20 -3.70
C ILE A 84 0.84 -8.93 -3.85
N ILE A 85 1.44 -7.77 -4.11
CA ILE A 85 0.71 -6.51 -4.29
C ILE A 85 0.29 -6.40 -5.75
N THR A 86 -1.02 -6.45 -6.01
CA THR A 86 -1.56 -6.38 -7.37
C THR A 86 -1.68 -4.94 -7.86
N LYS A 87 -2.06 -4.00 -6.97
CA LYS A 87 -2.27 -2.59 -7.30
C LYS A 87 -2.19 -1.75 -6.03
N ILE A 88 -1.66 -0.53 -6.17
CA ILE A 88 -1.82 0.53 -5.18
C ILE A 88 -2.61 1.65 -5.85
N GLU A 89 -3.74 2.01 -5.27
CA GLU A 89 -4.63 3.06 -5.77
C GLU A 89 -4.62 4.26 -4.82
N PRO A 90 -4.04 5.39 -5.22
CA PRO A 90 -4.11 6.61 -4.45
C PRO A 90 -5.51 7.24 -4.55
N LEU A 91 -6.07 7.67 -3.42
CA LEU A 91 -7.41 8.24 -3.35
C LEU A 91 -7.40 9.72 -2.97
N LYS A 92 -6.55 10.09 -2.01
CA LYS A 92 -6.50 11.44 -1.43
C LYS A 92 -5.09 11.78 -0.97
N GLN A 93 -4.77 13.06 -0.88
CA GLN A 93 -3.54 13.58 -0.28
C GLN A 93 -3.91 14.48 0.89
N ALA A 94 -3.37 14.17 2.06
CA ALA A 94 -3.39 15.07 3.21
C ALA A 94 -2.21 16.04 3.18
N GLU A 95 -2.43 17.29 3.57
CA GLU A 95 -1.36 18.27 3.74
C GLU A 95 -0.52 17.91 4.97
N VAL A 96 0.75 17.56 4.73
CA VAL A 96 1.69 17.14 5.78
C VAL A 96 3.04 17.81 5.60
N ARG A 97 3.68 18.11 6.73
CA ARG A 97 4.99 18.81 6.75
C ARG A 97 6.17 17.89 7.03
N ARG A 98 5.92 16.65 7.49
CA ARG A 98 6.97 15.69 7.87
C ARG A 98 6.97 14.51 6.91
N ALA A 99 8.15 14.00 6.58
CA ALA A 99 8.30 12.78 5.77
C ALA A 99 7.86 11.49 6.51
N LYS A 100 7.89 11.49 7.85
CA LYS A 100 7.39 10.38 8.68
C LYS A 100 6.32 10.88 9.64
N LEU A 101 5.12 10.34 9.53
CA LEU A 101 3.93 10.79 10.25
C LEU A 101 3.64 9.99 11.52
N GLY A 102 4.69 9.57 12.23
CA GLY A 102 4.55 8.77 13.47
C GLY A 102 3.71 9.46 14.55
N TYR A 103 3.66 10.80 14.55
CA TYR A 103 2.83 11.58 15.46
C TYR A 103 1.32 11.36 15.28
N LEU A 104 0.86 10.87 14.11
CA LEU A 104 -0.55 10.55 13.87
C LEU A 104 -1.02 9.30 14.62
N ARG A 105 -0.14 8.60 15.33
CA ARG A 105 -0.53 7.49 16.22
C ARG A 105 -1.33 7.99 17.43
N THR A 106 -0.97 9.15 17.96
CA THR A 106 -1.56 9.75 19.16
C THR A 106 -2.32 11.05 18.87
N SER A 107 -2.05 11.68 17.73
CA SER A 107 -2.69 12.93 17.36
C SER A 107 -4.16 12.74 16.97
N LYS A 108 -5.04 13.55 17.56
CA LYS A 108 -6.44 13.70 17.15
C LYS A 108 -6.62 14.77 16.05
N LYS A 109 -5.52 15.30 15.51
CA LYS A 109 -5.57 16.39 14.53
C LYS A 109 -6.16 15.88 13.21
N ARG A 110 -7.21 16.55 12.76
CA ARG A 110 -7.74 16.38 11.41
C ARG A 110 -6.85 17.13 10.41
N LEU A 111 -6.33 16.42 9.43
CA LEU A 111 -5.54 16.99 8.34
C LEU A 111 -6.48 17.52 7.24
N ARG A 112 -6.03 18.53 6.49
CA ARG A 112 -6.72 18.98 5.28
C ARG A 112 -6.41 17.99 4.16
N GLU A 113 -7.43 17.52 3.46
CA GLU A 113 -7.31 16.49 2.42
C GLU A 113 -7.81 17.01 1.07
N THR A 114 -7.08 16.70 0.01
CA THR A 114 -7.47 16.91 -1.38
C THR A 114 -7.71 15.55 -2.03
N LYS A 115 -8.83 15.37 -2.73
CA LYS A 115 -9.07 14.13 -3.48
C LYS A 115 -8.13 14.08 -4.68
N LEU A 116 -7.50 12.92 -4.89
CA LEU A 116 -6.84 12.60 -6.15
C LEU A 116 -7.89 11.87 -7.01
N SER A 117 -8.65 12.66 -7.75
CA SER A 117 -9.48 12.21 -8.87
C SER A 117 -8.68 12.25 -10.15
#